data_AF-A0A673SRY1-F1
#
_entry.id   AF-A0A673SRY1-F1
#
_cell.length_a   1.000
_cell.length_b   1.000
_cell.length_c   1.000
_cell.angle_alpha   90.00
_cell.angle_beta   90.00
_cell.angle_gamma   90.00
#
_symmetry.space_group_name_H-M   'P 1'
#
loop_
_entity.id
_entity.type
_entity.pdbx_description
1 polymer ?
#
loop_
_entity_poly.entity_id
_entity_poly.type
_entity_poly.pdbx_seq_one_letter_code
_entity_poly.pdbx_strand_id
1 'polypeptide(L)'
;MPKNALVIVRYGPYSAVGLPVEYRTFRLEGLQAVLAKDGHKVTLQKIQDWNVVELVVNEEVVFSCNIKDLEFGGDGKLDPLCEKARIAVLNAY
;
A
#
# COMPACT_ATOMS: atom_id res chain seq x y z
N MET A 1 8.12 14.54 -13.19
CA MET A 1 7.22 13.74 -12.33
C MET A 1 7.46 14.20 -10.90
N PRO A 2 6.44 14.58 -10.12
CA PRO A 2 6.68 15.27 -8.87
C PRO A 2 7.27 14.28 -7.88
N LYS A 3 8.59 14.37 -7.70
CA LYS A 3 9.24 13.93 -6.47
C LYS A 3 8.40 14.48 -5.32
N ASN A 4 8.08 13.65 -4.33
CA ASN A 4 7.36 14.03 -3.11
C ASN A 4 5.83 14.12 -3.21
N ALA A 5 5.18 13.36 -4.09
CA ALA A 5 3.72 13.17 -3.98
C ALA A 5 3.32 12.58 -2.62
N LEU A 6 2.20 13.06 -2.06
CA LEU A 6 1.57 12.47 -0.90
C LEU A 6 0.71 11.28 -1.36
N VAL A 7 1.06 10.08 -0.90
CA VAL A 7 0.30 8.86 -1.15
C VAL A 7 -0.35 8.42 0.16
N ILE A 8 -1.68 8.36 0.19
CA ILE A 8 -2.42 7.85 1.34
C ILE A 8 -2.71 6.37 1.08
N VAL A 9 -2.13 5.49 1.90
CA VAL A 9 -2.43 4.07 1.91
C VAL A 9 -3.61 3.85 2.85
N ARG A 10 -4.80 3.69 2.28
CA ARG A 10 -5.99 3.28 3.04
C ARG A 10 -5.96 1.77 3.19
N TYR A 11 -6.09 1.26 4.41
CA TYR A 11 -5.98 -0.18 4.65
C TYR A 11 -7.01 -0.70 5.66
N GLY A 12 -7.57 -1.84 5.31
CA GLY A 12 -8.51 -2.60 6.09
C GLY A 12 -7.88 -3.47 7.16
N PRO A 13 -8.64 -3.90 8.18
CA PRO A 13 -8.19 -4.95 9.05
C PRO A 13 -8.17 -6.29 8.30
N TYR A 14 -7.26 -7.19 8.69
CA TYR A 14 -7.20 -8.54 8.15
C TYR A 14 -6.75 -9.54 9.22
N SER A 15 -7.10 -10.81 9.01
CA SER A 15 -6.57 -11.92 9.81
C SER A 15 -5.25 -12.40 9.23
N ALA A 16 -4.21 -12.45 10.06
CA ALA A 16 -2.91 -13.00 9.72
C ALA A 16 -2.73 -14.36 10.41
N VAL A 17 -2.58 -15.45 9.64
CA VAL A 17 -2.23 -16.81 10.12
C VAL A 17 -2.92 -17.19 11.45
N GLY A 18 -4.25 -17.26 11.44
CA GLY A 18 -5.03 -17.69 12.62
C GLY A 18 -5.17 -16.64 13.73
N LEU A 19 -4.60 -15.44 13.58
CA LEU A 19 -4.80 -14.33 14.50
C LEU A 19 -6.15 -13.63 14.28
N PRO A 20 -6.71 -12.98 15.32
CA PRO A 20 -7.93 -12.16 15.20
C PRO A 20 -7.83 -11.10 14.11
N VAL A 21 -8.96 -10.67 13.55
CA VAL A 21 -9.00 -9.60 12.54
C VAL A 21 -8.67 -8.26 13.21
N GLU A 22 -7.56 -7.64 12.82
CA GLU A 22 -7.11 -6.35 13.35
C GLU A 22 -6.40 -5.53 12.26
N TYR A 23 -6.21 -4.24 12.53
CA TYR A 23 -5.42 -3.34 11.69
C TYR A 23 -3.93 -3.62 11.88
N ARG A 24 -3.32 -4.32 10.92
CA ARG A 24 -1.90 -4.64 10.92
C ARG A 24 -1.21 -4.05 9.71
N THR A 25 0.06 -3.69 9.86
CA THR A 25 0.84 -3.00 8.83
C THR A 25 1.98 -3.86 8.26
N PHE A 26 2.20 -5.08 8.76
CA PHE A 26 3.33 -5.93 8.36
C PHE A 26 3.42 -6.17 6.84
N ARG A 27 2.28 -6.41 6.18
CA ARG A 27 2.21 -6.60 4.73
C ARG A 27 2.26 -5.30 3.92
N LEU A 28 2.22 -4.14 4.60
CA LEU A 28 2.35 -2.83 3.96
C LEU A 28 3.81 -2.33 3.94
N GLU A 29 4.74 -3.03 4.59
CA GLU A 29 6.14 -2.60 4.71
C GLU A 29 6.82 -2.53 3.33
N GLY A 30 6.72 -3.60 2.53
CA GLY A 30 7.27 -3.62 1.17
C GLY A 30 6.67 -2.52 0.28
N LEU A 31 5.35 -2.34 0.36
CA LEU A 31 4.63 -1.30 -0.38
C LEU A 31 5.13 0.11 0.00
N GLN A 32 5.24 0.39 1.30
CA GLN A 32 5.77 1.66 1.80
C GLN A 32 7.22 1.88 1.36
N ALA A 33 8.06 0.85 1.41
CA ALA A 33 9.47 0.92 1.04
C ALA A 33 9.64 1.27 -0.45
N VAL A 34 8.87 0.65 -1.33
CA VAL A 34 8.92 0.90 -2.78
C VAL A 34 8.49 2.32 -3.11
N LEU A 35 7.40 2.80 -2.51
CA LEU A 35 6.92 4.18 -2.73
C LEU A 35 7.89 5.22 -2.15
N ALA A 36 8.42 4.99 -0.95
CA ALA A 36 9.39 5.88 -0.33
C ALA A 36 10.71 5.96 -1.12
N LYS A 37 11.14 4.86 -1.74
CA LYS A 37 12.34 4.81 -2.59
C LYS A 37 12.23 5.72 -3.82
N ASP A 38 11.02 5.88 -4.36
CA ASP A 38 10.73 6.81 -5.46
C ASP A 38 10.57 8.27 -4.96
N GLY A 39 10.71 8.50 -3.65
CA GLY A 39 10.63 9.80 -3.01
C GLY A 39 9.21 10.23 -2.65
N HIS A 40 8.22 9.33 -2.67
CA HIS A 40 6.86 9.65 -2.24
C HIS A 40 6.74 9.69 -0.72
N LYS A 41 5.92 10.61 -0.21
CA LYS A 41 5.55 10.64 1.21
C LYS A 41 4.34 9.74 1.42
N VAL A 42 4.50 8.68 2.20
CA VAL A 42 3.44 7.71 2.46
C VAL A 42 2.80 7.96 3.82
N THR A 43 1.47 7.98 3.88
CA THR A 43 0.70 8.02 5.13
C THR A 43 -0.27 6.84 5.19
N LEU A 44 -0.49 6.29 6.38
CA LEU A 44 -1.39 5.16 6.58
C LEU A 44 -2.73 5.63 7.17
N GLN A 45 -3.83 5.20 6.57
CA GLN A 45 -5.19 5.48 7.04
C GLN A 45 -5.99 4.20 7.18
N LYS A 46 -6.59 3.98 8.35
CA LYS A 46 -7.44 2.80 8.59
C LYS A 46 -8.80 2.98 7.92
N ILE A 47 -9.32 1.93 7.27
CA ILE A 47 -10.68 1.87 6.71
C ILE A 47 -11.43 0.64 7.21
N GLN A 48 -12.77 0.69 7.17
CA GLN A 48 -13.59 -0.40 7.70
C GLN A 48 -13.66 -1.62 6.78
N ASP A 49 -13.38 -1.47 5.49
CA ASP A 49 -13.42 -2.54 4.50
C ASP A 49 -12.33 -3.58 4.77
N TRP A 50 -12.72 -4.84 4.94
CA TRP A 50 -11.78 -5.90 5.33
C TRP A 50 -10.89 -6.34 4.18
N ASN A 51 -9.63 -6.59 4.52
CA ASN A 51 -8.60 -7.06 3.60
C ASN A 51 -8.31 -6.13 2.41
N VAL A 52 -8.79 -4.89 2.41
CA VAL A 52 -8.58 -3.95 1.30
C VAL A 52 -7.34 -3.09 1.55
N VAL A 53 -6.58 -2.82 0.50
CA VAL A 53 -5.62 -1.71 0.42
C VAL A 53 -6.02 -0.83 -0.75
N GLU A 54 -6.01 0.49 -0.55
CA GLU A 54 -6.15 1.49 -1.60
C GLU A 54 -4.98 2.47 -1.53
N LEU A 55 -4.42 2.84 -2.67
CA LEU A 55 -3.53 3.98 -2.78
C LEU A 55 -4.32 5.17 -3.31
N VAL A 56 -4.37 6.23 -2.52
CA VAL A 56 -5.02 7.48 -2.89
C VAL A 56 -3.97 8.55 -3.18
N VAL A 57 -4.10 9.16 -4.35
CA VAL A 57 -3.24 10.22 -4.86
C VAL A 57 -4.16 11.28 -5.46
N ASN A 58 -3.98 12.56 -5.08
CA ASN A 58 -4.86 13.65 -5.52
C ASN A 58 -6.37 13.35 -5.34
N GLU A 59 -6.74 12.76 -4.20
CA GLU A 59 -8.13 12.38 -3.85
C GLU A 59 -8.72 11.24 -4.69
N GLU A 60 -7.97 10.64 -5.61
CA GLU A 60 -8.40 9.51 -6.43
C GLU A 60 -7.71 8.20 -6.01
N VAL A 61 -8.47 7.09 -6.04
CA VAL A 61 -7.91 5.75 -5.83
C VAL A 61 -7.23 5.29 -7.12
N VAL A 62 -5.91 5.20 -7.11
CA VAL A 62 -5.11 4.86 -8.30
C VAL A 62 -4.71 3.38 -8.36
N PHE A 63 -4.78 2.69 -7.22
CA PHE A 63 -4.50 1.27 -7.11
C PHE A 63 -5.28 0.67 -5.94
N SER A 64 -5.74 -0.57 -6.10
CA SER A 64 -6.31 -1.35 -5.02
C SER A 64 -5.90 -2.82 -5.12
N CYS A 65 -5.70 -3.47 -3.98
CA CYS A 65 -5.47 -4.91 -3.89
C CYS A 65 -6.00 -5.48 -2.58
N ASN A 66 -6.00 -6.81 -2.49
CA ASN A 66 -6.20 -7.50 -1.23
C ASN A 66 -4.90 -7.47 -0.41
N ILE A 67 -4.95 -7.02 0.85
CA ILE A 67 -3.78 -6.93 1.73
C ILE A 67 -3.09 -8.27 1.96
N LYS A 68 -3.82 -9.39 1.84
CA LYS A 68 -3.27 -10.74 2.03
C LYS A 68 -2.45 -11.21 0.84
N ASP A 69 -2.61 -10.58 -0.32
CA ASP A 69 -1.86 -10.90 -1.53
C ASP A 69 -0.50 -10.18 -1.57
N LEU A 70 -0.31 -9.15 -0.74
CA LEU A 70 0.99 -8.51 -0.53
C LEU A 70 1.91 -9.42 0.26
N GLU A 71 3.18 -9.50 -0.13
CA GLU A 71 4.19 -10.26 0.59
C GLU A 71 4.42 -9.69 2.00
N PHE A 72 4.84 -10.54 2.93
CA PHE A 72 5.05 -10.13 4.32
C PHE A 72 6.41 -9.42 4.48
N GLY A 73 6.40 -8.18 4.96
CA GLY A 73 7.62 -7.42 5.25
C GLY A 73 8.44 -7.07 4.01
N GLY A 74 9.73 -6.79 4.24
CA GLY A 74 10.73 -6.66 3.18
C GLY A 74 10.75 -5.30 2.46
N ASP A 75 11.47 -5.24 1.35
CA ASP A 75 11.69 -4.02 0.56
C ASP A 75 10.75 -3.89 -0.66
N GLY A 76 9.82 -4.84 -0.83
CA GLY A 76 8.80 -4.87 -1.88
C GLY A 76 9.34 -5.08 -3.31
N LYS A 77 10.65 -5.26 -3.52
CA LYS A 77 11.24 -5.34 -4.87
C LYS A 77 10.82 -6.59 -5.66
N LEU A 78 10.53 -7.68 -4.96
CA LEU A 78 10.16 -8.97 -5.57
C LEU A 78 8.64 -9.19 -5.57
N ASP A 79 7.87 -8.29 -4.94
CA ASP A 79 6.42 -8.38 -4.90
C ASP A 79 5.82 -7.71 -6.16
N PRO A 80 5.16 -8.46 -7.04
CA PRO A 80 4.57 -7.91 -8.26
C PRO A 80 3.43 -6.92 -7.99
N LEU A 81 2.75 -6.99 -6.85
CA LEU A 81 1.74 -6.00 -6.47
C LEU A 81 2.39 -4.69 -6.03
N CYS A 82 3.53 -4.75 -5.33
CA CYS A 82 4.29 -3.55 -5.00
C CYS A 82 4.78 -2.82 -6.27
N GLU A 83 5.23 -3.56 -7.28
CA GLU A 83 5.61 -2.99 -8.58
C GLU A 83 4.41 -2.34 -9.29
N LYS A 84 3.27 -3.03 -9.37
CA LYS A 84 2.04 -2.49 -9.98
C LYS A 84 1.56 -1.22 -9.27
N ALA A 85 1.59 -1.24 -7.95
CA ALA A 85 1.23 -0.09 -7.13
C ALA A 85 2.16 1.11 -7.39
N ARG A 86 3.47 0.88 -7.49
CA ARG A 86 4.45 1.92 -7.84
C ARG A 86 4.15 2.54 -9.19
N ILE A 87 3.94 1.72 -10.22
CA ILE A 87 3.61 2.18 -11.57
C ILE A 87 2.30 2.98 -11.58
N ALA A 88 1.28 2.54 -10.85
CA ALA A 88 0.01 3.24 -10.76
C ALA A 88 0.18 4.64 -10.14
N VAL A 89 0.95 4.77 -9.06
CA VAL A 89 1.25 6.07 -8.43
C VAL A 89 2.06 6.97 -9.38
N LEU A 90 3.02 6.42 -10.12
CA LEU A 90 3.81 7.18 -11.09
C LEU A 90 2.97 7.71 -12.25
N ASN A 91 1.94 6.98 -12.68
CA ASN A 91 1.06 7.36 -13.78
C ASN A 91 -0.09 8.30 -13.35
N ALA A 92 -0.29 8.51 -12.05
CA ALA A 92 -1.32 9.40 -11.51
C ALA A 92 -0.93 10.89 -11.55
N TYR A 93 0.26 11.21 -12.08
CA TYR A 93 0.81 12.57 -12.25
C TYR A 93 1.44 12.75 -13.63
#